data_AF-H2ISV9-F1
#
_entry.id   AF-H2ISV9-F1
#
_cell.length_a   1.000
_cell.length_b   1.000
_cell.length_c   1.000
_cell.angle_alpha   90.00
_cell.angle_beta   90.00
_cell.angle_gamma   90.00
#
_symmetry.space_group_name_H-M   'P 1'
#
loop_
_entity.id
_entity.type
_entity.pdbx_description
1 polymer ?
#
loop_
_entity_poly.entity_id
_entity_poly.type
_entity_poly.pdbx_seq_one_letter_code
_entity_poly.pdbx_strand_id
1 'polypeptide(L)'
;MKKEWFAAKELTGKEGLPTSTQGIHGMARRLCWIKRRRLGVQGRAVEYHIDSLPGNAAASLSMNERSAEYVYTSHQDPLAIWIESYKQLKEPERETMISFIVREGISELLSRLREPEKN
;
A
#
# COMPACT_ATOMS: atom_id res chain seq x y z
N MET A 1 -1.88 -6.41 1.36
CA MET A 1 -3.14 -6.40 0.59
C MET A 1 -3.61 -4.95 0.47
N LYS A 2 -4.05 -4.51 -0.71
CA LYS A 2 -4.53 -3.13 -0.92
C LYS A 2 -5.95 -2.99 -0.36
N LYS A 3 -6.28 -1.83 0.23
CA LYS A 3 -7.65 -1.57 0.70
C LYS A 3 -8.55 -1.28 -0.49
N GLU A 4 -9.59 -2.10 -0.67
CA GLU A 4 -10.48 -2.02 -1.83
C GLU A 4 -11.84 -1.39 -1.52
N TRP A 5 -12.18 -1.24 -0.24
CA TRP A 5 -13.51 -0.79 0.21
C TRP A 5 -13.41 0.46 1.07
N PHE A 6 -14.22 1.47 0.73
CA PHE A 6 -14.15 2.81 1.31
C PHE A 6 -15.51 3.28 1.81
N ALA A 7 -15.56 3.83 3.03
CA ALA A 7 -16.74 4.48 3.55
C ALA A 7 -16.96 5.86 2.90
N ALA A 8 -18.20 6.36 2.87
CA ALA A 8 -18.51 7.66 2.28
C ALA A 8 -17.67 8.82 2.85
N LYS A 9 -17.37 8.78 4.15
CA LYS A 9 -16.51 9.77 4.84
C LYS A 9 -15.05 9.76 4.36
N GLU A 10 -14.57 8.65 3.82
CA GLU A 10 -13.20 8.51 3.31
C GLU A 10 -13.09 9.01 1.87
N LEU A 11 -14.24 9.20 1.21
CA LEU A 11 -14.36 9.62 -0.17
C LEU A 11 -14.68 11.12 -0.30
N THR A 12 -15.14 11.77 0.76
CA THR A 12 -15.48 13.20 0.72
C THR A 12 -14.27 14.07 0.39
N GLY A 13 -14.42 15.00 -0.54
CA GLY A 13 -13.41 16.01 -0.85
C GLY A 13 -12.20 15.51 -1.66
N LYS A 14 -12.25 14.28 -2.17
CA LYS A 14 -11.26 13.80 -3.14
C LYS A 14 -11.57 14.34 -4.53
N GLU A 15 -10.56 14.35 -5.39
CA GLU A 15 -10.70 14.85 -6.75
C GLU A 15 -11.84 14.15 -7.50
N GLY A 16 -12.77 14.94 -8.06
CA GLY A 16 -13.97 14.43 -8.73
C GLY A 16 -15.08 13.91 -7.81
N LEU A 17 -14.89 13.94 -6.47
CA LEU A 17 -15.88 13.49 -5.50
C LEU A 17 -16.53 14.65 -4.74
N PRO A 18 -17.83 14.51 -4.37
CA PRO A 18 -18.53 15.46 -3.51
C PRO A 18 -17.81 15.72 -2.18
N THR A 19 -17.97 16.93 -1.65
CA THR A 19 -17.42 17.34 -0.35
C THR A 19 -18.25 16.86 0.84
N SER A 20 -19.46 16.34 0.62
CA SER A 20 -20.36 15.84 1.66
C SER A 20 -20.70 14.36 1.48
N THR A 21 -20.90 13.66 2.60
CA THR A 21 -21.29 12.23 2.60
C THR A 21 -22.61 11.98 1.89
N GLN A 22 -23.58 12.90 2.04
CA GLN A 22 -24.85 12.84 1.31
C GLN A 22 -24.65 12.95 -0.20
N GLY A 23 -23.75 13.84 -0.64
CA GLY A 23 -23.36 13.96 -2.05
C GLY A 23 -22.75 12.67 -2.58
N ILE A 24 -21.88 12.01 -1.79
CA ILE A 24 -21.30 10.70 -2.14
C ILE A 24 -22.40 9.64 -2.31
N HIS A 25 -23.35 9.54 -1.38
CA HIS A 25 -24.46 8.60 -1.50
C HIS A 25 -25.35 8.87 -2.72
N GLY A 26 -25.59 10.15 -3.05
CA GLY A 26 -26.32 10.55 -4.24
C GLY A 26 -25.58 10.16 -5.53
N MET A 27 -24.28 10.42 -5.59
CA MET A 27 -23.43 10.05 -6.73
C MET A 27 -23.33 8.53 -6.89
N ALA A 28 -23.12 7.79 -5.79
CA ALA A 28 -23.06 6.33 -5.79
C ALA A 28 -24.36 5.69 -6.28
N ARG A 29 -25.52 6.30 -5.98
CA ARG A 29 -26.82 5.86 -6.51
C ARG A 29 -26.93 6.14 -8.00
N ARG A 30 -26.52 7.33 -8.46
CA ARG A 30 -26.61 7.76 -9.87
C ARG A 30 -25.68 6.95 -10.78
N LEU A 31 -24.50 6.59 -10.28
CA LEU A 31 -23.46 5.87 -11.02
C LEU A 31 -23.39 4.37 -10.68
N CYS A 32 -24.38 3.85 -9.95
CA CYS A 32 -24.52 2.44 -9.60
C CYS A 32 -23.24 1.81 -8.99
N TRP A 33 -22.63 2.48 -8.00
CA TRP A 33 -21.40 1.99 -7.39
C TRP A 33 -21.58 0.62 -6.71
N ILE A 34 -20.52 -0.19 -6.76
CA ILE A 34 -20.45 -1.47 -6.07
C ILE A 34 -20.38 -1.16 -4.59
N LYS A 35 -21.35 -1.67 -3.83
CA LYS A 35 -21.52 -1.37 -2.40
C LYS A 35 -21.67 -2.64 -1.58
N ARG A 36 -21.12 -2.63 -0.37
CA ARG A 36 -21.31 -3.71 0.62
C ARG A 36 -21.72 -3.14 1.98
N ARG A 37 -22.31 -3.98 2.81
CA ARG A 37 -22.50 -3.67 4.23
C ARG A 37 -21.17 -3.80 4.96
N ARG A 38 -20.87 -2.86 5.84
CA ARG A 38 -19.69 -2.93 6.70
C ARG A 38 -19.90 -4.02 7.76
N LEU A 39 -18.94 -4.93 7.88
CA LEU A 39 -18.95 -6.01 8.87
C LEU A 39 -18.50 -5.47 10.23
N GLY A 40 -19.10 -5.96 11.32
CA GLY A 40 -18.64 -5.68 12.68
C GLY A 40 -19.00 -4.31 13.27
N VAL A 41 -19.96 -3.57 12.69
CA VAL A 41 -20.40 -2.27 13.21
C VAL A 41 -21.89 -2.28 13.52
N GLN A 42 -22.27 -1.72 14.67
CA GLN A 42 -23.66 -1.57 15.08
C GLN A 42 -24.32 -0.48 14.21
N GLY A 43 -24.97 -0.88 13.11
CA GLY A 43 -25.70 0.02 12.21
C GLY A 43 -25.69 -0.39 10.74
N ARG A 44 -26.45 0.33 9.89
CA ARG A 44 -26.53 0.10 8.43
C ARG A 44 -25.40 0.83 7.66
N ALA A 45 -24.17 0.70 8.12
CA ALA A 45 -23.02 1.34 7.46
C ALA A 45 -22.70 0.64 6.12
N VAL A 46 -22.42 1.43 5.09
CA VAL A 46 -22.15 0.97 3.72
C VAL A 46 -20.77 1.44 3.27
N GLU A 47 -20.06 0.57 2.56
CA GLU A 47 -18.77 0.84 1.91
C GLU A 47 -18.89 0.66 0.39
N TYR A 48 -18.02 1.33 -0.36
CA TYR A 48 -17.97 1.32 -1.82
C TYR A 48 -16.64 0.79 -2.34
N HIS A 49 -16.69 0.00 -3.42
CA HIS A 49 -15.50 -0.60 -4.03
C HIS A 49 -14.72 0.41 -4.90
N ILE A 50 -13.39 0.35 -4.85
CA ILE A 50 -12.51 1.24 -5.61
C ILE A 50 -12.77 1.20 -7.13
N ASP A 51 -13.05 0.03 -7.70
CA ASP A 51 -13.31 -0.15 -9.14
C ASP A 51 -14.57 0.56 -9.64
N SER A 52 -15.47 0.92 -8.74
CA SER A 52 -16.72 1.61 -9.09
C SER A 52 -16.62 3.12 -8.93
N LEU A 53 -15.48 3.64 -8.47
CA LEU A 53 -15.24 5.06 -8.33
C LEU A 53 -14.87 5.69 -9.67
N PRO A 54 -15.20 6.98 -9.90
CA PRO A 54 -14.79 7.69 -11.10
C PRO A 54 -13.26 7.77 -11.21
N GLY A 55 -12.73 7.73 -12.44
CA GLY A 55 -11.32 7.44 -12.73
C GLY A 55 -10.27 8.35 -12.08
N ASN A 56 -10.61 9.60 -11.75
CA ASN A 56 -9.72 10.50 -11.00
C ASN A 56 -9.70 10.21 -9.49
N ALA A 57 -10.83 9.78 -8.92
CA ALA A 57 -10.97 9.51 -7.49
C ALA A 57 -10.15 8.30 -7.02
N ALA A 58 -10.08 7.24 -7.83
CA ALA A 58 -9.29 6.04 -7.52
C ALA A 58 -7.78 6.33 -7.46
N ALA A 59 -7.28 7.20 -8.34
CA ALA A 59 -5.89 7.64 -8.35
C ALA A 59 -5.54 8.50 -7.11
N SER A 60 -6.43 9.40 -6.68
CA SER A 60 -6.22 10.18 -5.46
C SER A 60 -6.35 9.36 -4.17
N LEU A 61 -6.98 8.17 -4.23
CA LEU A 61 -7.08 7.23 -3.11
C LEU A 61 -5.81 6.41 -2.92
N SER A 62 -5.21 5.93 -4.00
CA SER A 62 -3.93 5.21 -3.95
C SER A 62 -2.77 6.10 -3.48
N MET A 63 -2.84 7.41 -3.72
CA MET A 63 -1.82 8.37 -3.26
C MET A 63 -1.99 8.88 -1.82
N ASN A 64 -3.18 8.75 -1.23
CA ASN A 64 -3.48 9.24 0.13
C ASN A 64 -3.30 8.20 1.24
N GLU A 65 -2.85 6.98 0.93
CA GLU A 65 -2.47 5.94 1.89
C GLU A 65 -1.12 6.24 2.60
N ARG A 66 -0.87 7.50 2.94
CA ARG A 66 0.20 7.90 3.87
C ARG A 66 -0.41 8.34 5.19
N SER A 67 -1.21 7.48 5.81
CA SER A 67 -1.58 7.65 7.22
C SER A 67 -0.31 7.47 8.07
N ALA A 68 0.03 8.50 8.84
CA ALA A 68 1.23 8.60 9.68
C ALA A 68 1.40 7.46 10.71
N GLU A 69 0.38 6.63 10.91
CA GLU A 69 0.42 5.46 11.78
C GLU A 69 1.34 4.35 11.24
N TYR A 70 1.57 4.29 9.92
CA TYR A 70 2.55 3.36 9.33
C TYR A 70 4.00 3.85 9.45
N VAL A 71 4.25 5.16 9.56
CA VAL A 71 5.62 5.69 9.59
C VAL A 71 6.36 5.17 10.83
N TYR A 72 5.66 5.03 11.97
CA TYR A 72 6.30 4.54 13.20
C TYR A 72 6.67 3.05 13.14
N THR A 73 5.84 2.21 12.52
CA THR A 73 6.09 0.76 12.39
C THR A 73 7.05 0.43 11.25
N SER A 74 7.04 1.23 10.16
CA SER A 74 7.93 1.05 8.99
C SER A 74 9.39 1.32 9.34
N HIS A 75 9.68 2.21 10.30
CA HIS A 75 11.02 2.43 10.82
C HIS A 75 11.50 1.32 11.78
N GLN A 76 10.67 0.33 12.07
CA GLN A 76 11.03 -0.86 12.85
C GLN A 76 11.03 -2.15 12.01
N ASP A 77 10.35 -2.19 10.87
CA ASP A 77 10.41 -3.31 9.93
C ASP A 77 11.73 -3.24 9.11
N PRO A 78 12.68 -4.19 9.30
CA PRO A 78 13.96 -4.19 8.59
C PRO A 78 13.80 -4.17 7.06
N LEU A 79 12.75 -4.79 6.52
CA LEU A 79 12.49 -4.79 5.09
C LEU A 79 12.03 -3.42 4.61
N ALA A 80 11.17 -2.75 5.38
CA ALA A 80 10.73 -1.39 5.05
C ALA A 80 11.88 -0.39 5.12
N ILE A 81 12.75 -0.49 6.14
CA ILE A 81 13.98 0.32 6.22
C ILE A 81 14.84 0.09 4.98
N TRP A 82 15.08 -1.16 4.61
CA TRP A 82 15.87 -1.50 3.42
C TRP A 82 15.26 -0.95 2.13
N ILE A 83 13.94 -1.08 1.93
CA ILE A 83 13.23 -0.56 0.76
C ILE A 83 13.36 0.96 0.68
N GLU A 84 13.19 1.67 1.80
CA GLU A 84 13.31 3.13 1.83
C GLU A 84 14.75 3.60 1.62
N SER A 85 15.73 2.92 2.20
CA SER A 85 17.15 3.19 1.94
C SER A 85 17.51 2.95 0.47
N TYR A 86 17.04 1.84 -0.13
CA TYR A 86 17.26 1.53 -1.54
C TYR A 86 16.68 2.59 -2.48
N LYS A 87 15.49 3.11 -2.18
CA LYS A 87 14.84 4.17 -2.98
C LYS A 87 15.64 5.48 -3.01
N GLN A 88 16.40 5.77 -1.96
CA GLN A 88 17.20 7.01 -1.86
C GLN A 88 18.52 6.95 -2.63
N LEU A 89 18.98 5.76 -3.01
CA LEU A 89 20.19 5.58 -3.82
C LEU A 89 19.96 5.93 -5.29
N LYS A 90 20.97 6.51 -5.94
CA LYS A 90 21.05 6.72 -7.38
C LYS A 90 21.30 5.40 -8.10
N GLU A 91 20.95 5.30 -9.38
CA GLU A 91 21.17 4.11 -10.23
C GLU A 91 22.56 3.46 -10.04
N PRO A 92 23.70 4.17 -10.18
CA PRO A 92 25.02 3.55 -10.04
C PRO A 92 25.33 3.07 -8.61
N GLU A 93 24.75 3.72 -7.60
CA GLU A 93 24.89 3.31 -6.20
C GLU A 93 24.10 2.03 -5.92
N ARG A 94 22.91 1.88 -6.53
CA ARG A 94 22.10 0.66 -6.44
C ARG A 94 22.79 -0.53 -7.08
N GLU A 95 23.35 -0.35 -8.28
CA GLU A 95 24.09 -1.41 -8.98
C GLU A 95 25.30 -1.88 -8.16
N THR A 96 26.05 -0.94 -7.58
CA THR A 96 27.20 -1.24 -6.73
C THR A 96 26.77 -2.01 -5.47
N MET A 97 25.70 -1.57 -4.80
CA MET A 97 25.18 -2.19 -3.59
C MET A 97 24.66 -3.62 -3.84
N ILE A 98 23.86 -3.82 -4.89
CA ILE A 98 23.33 -5.15 -5.26
C ILE A 98 24.48 -6.09 -5.61
N SER A 99 25.43 -5.64 -6.42
CA SER A 99 26.58 -6.45 -6.83
C SER A 99 27.40 -6.90 -5.62
N PHE A 100 27.59 -6.02 -4.64
CA PHE A 100 28.25 -6.34 -3.38
C PHE A 100 27.47 -7.42 -2.60
N ILE A 101 26.18 -7.20 -2.31
CA ILE A 101 25.35 -8.14 -1.53
C ILE A 101 25.34 -9.53 -2.16
N VAL A 102 25.16 -9.59 -3.48
CA VAL A 102 25.12 -10.86 -4.22
C VAL A 102 26.48 -11.57 -4.16
N ARG A 103 27.59 -10.84 -4.34
CA ARG A 103 28.93 -11.43 -4.29
C ARG A 103 29.24 -12.01 -2.91
N GLU A 104 28.99 -11.25 -1.86
CA GLU A 104 29.25 -11.72 -0.49
C GLU A 104 28.33 -12.89 -0.13
N GLY A 105 27.05 -12.82 -0.50
CA GLY A 105 26.08 -13.90 -0.27
C GLY A 105 26.43 -15.19 -1.01
N ILE A 106 26.84 -15.11 -2.28
CA ILE A 106 27.30 -16.29 -3.05
C ILE A 106 28.60 -16.85 -2.44
N SER A 107 29.52 -15.99 -2.03
CA SER A 107 30.78 -16.41 -1.38
C SER A 107 30.51 -17.22 -0.12
N GLU A 108 29.61 -16.75 0.74
CA GLU A 108 29.19 -17.42 1.98
C GLU A 108 28.40 -18.71 1.71
N LEU A 109 27.59 -18.76 0.65
CA LEU A 109 26.89 -19.98 0.27
C LEU A 109 27.89 -21.03 -0.25
N LEU A 110 28.89 -20.61 -1.02
CA LEU A 110 29.94 -21.50 -1.52
C LEU A 110 30.89 -21.98 -0.42
N SER A 111 31.11 -21.21 0.65
CA SER A 111 31.90 -21.66 1.80
C SER A 111 31.17 -22.80 2.52
N ARG A 112 29.87 -22.62 2.83
CA ARG A 112 29.02 -23.63 3.49
C ARG A 112 28.88 -24.91 2.68
N LEU A 113 28.77 -24.83 1.36
CA LEU A 113 28.71 -26.01 0.49
C LEU A 113 30.04 -26.76 0.39
N ARG A 114 31.17 -26.11 0.68
CA ARG A 114 32.50 -26.74 0.69
C ARG A 114 32.87 -27.32 2.05
N GLU A 115 32.18 -26.95 3.12
CA GLU A 115 32.33 -27.59 4.41
C GLU A 115 31.54 -28.92 4.38
N PRO A 116 32.19 -30.09 4.49
CA PRO A 116 31.45 -31.34 4.70
C PRO A 116 30.73 -31.21 6.04
N GLU A 117 29.44 -31.60 6.08
CA GLU A 117 28.62 -31.53 7.30
C GLU A 117 29.40 -32.08 8.48
N LYS A 118 29.81 -31.20 9.40
CA LYS A 118 30.33 -31.61 10.70
C LYS A 118 29.13 -32.11 11.52
N ASN A 119 28.93 -33.42 11.47
CA ASN A 119 28.16 -34.17 12.47
C ASN A 119 28.65 -33.85 13.89
#